data_AF-A0A6N7BCA2-F1
#
_entry.id   AF-A0A6N7BCA2-F1
#
_cell.length_a   1.000
_cell.length_b   1.000
_cell.length_c   1.000
_cell.angle_alpha   90.00
_cell.angle_beta   90.00
_cell.angle_gamma   90.00
#
_symmetry.space_group_name_H-M   'P 1'
#
loop_
_entity.id
_entity.type
_entity.pdbx_description
1 polymer ?
#
loop_
_entity_poly.entity_id
_entity_poly.type
_entity_poly.pdbx_seq_one_letter_code
_entity_poly.pdbx_strand_id
1 'polypeptide(L)'
;MNLERNKIMLGINKSRFLLLYGILLAFLFLLLTSCSNDNPVDSGGANAKVTGKVTGDSGLYKSLQKSSGTESIQGISGATVILAQVQADGSLKTVSTQSVQTDLNGSFTVETSLSSAQNLVVVATKGASQWKAVVYSEVKSNSTVYCQPVNTQTTAHADVYSQIVVSGQGSTVSSADLQMYLTSSVAAQINSSTTAKSQFASCLASESQVRTQASSHTYFGISSSQLQTMENARAQASVAFQASLHSHAESQSSASQDFRTFQQACIAAYTNASVKLETYAKLLRVSSRAYITQSAQMSSSAYFSASQSISVYLAVAIRSAAESKFQEAGASSAQMSAVTSAGVTLSASIAGATTIGQINDAYVQYHNTVVAQMKVVLSAYASLITTLDANINAAAGVKANLNVALSGALSTSQFISAYTSFYSAIAASVQTTLTGASGVQVSSITELLILANMN
;
A
#
# COMPACT_ATOMS: atom_id res chain seq x y z
N MET A 1 -16.84 -9.98 -57.78
CA MET A 1 -16.13 -8.82 -57.18
C MET A 1 -16.57 -8.57 -55.73
N ASN A 2 -16.68 -9.63 -54.91
CA ASN A 2 -17.29 -9.56 -53.56
C ASN A 2 -16.75 -10.63 -52.59
N LEU A 3 -15.45 -10.94 -52.64
CA LEU A 3 -14.81 -11.85 -51.67
C LEU A 3 -13.55 -11.29 -50.99
N GLU A 4 -13.05 -10.11 -51.37
CA GLU A 4 -11.83 -9.54 -50.79
C GLU A 4 -12.05 -8.55 -49.63
N ARG A 5 -13.27 -8.02 -49.45
CA ARG A 5 -13.55 -7.07 -48.34
C ARG A 5 -13.69 -7.71 -46.96
N ASN A 6 -13.89 -9.02 -46.86
CA ASN A 6 -14.05 -9.71 -45.56
C ASN A 6 -12.74 -10.18 -44.91
N LYS A 7 -11.58 -10.04 -45.57
CA LYS A 7 -10.29 -10.40 -44.98
C LYS A 7 -9.62 -9.26 -44.20
N ILE A 8 -10.03 -8.01 -44.39
CA ILE A 8 -9.40 -6.85 -43.72
C ILE A 8 -10.00 -6.59 -42.31
N MET A 9 -11.26 -6.96 -42.07
CA MET A 9 -11.87 -6.77 -40.73
C MET A 9 -11.50 -7.83 -39.68
N LEU A 10 -10.97 -9.00 -40.06
CA LEU A 10 -10.53 -10.02 -39.10
C LEU A 10 -9.07 -9.85 -38.62
N GLY A 11 -8.27 -9.01 -39.28
CA GLY A 11 -6.84 -8.84 -38.97
C GLY A 11 -6.53 -7.89 -37.82
N ILE A 12 -7.38 -6.90 -37.57
CA ILE A 12 -7.09 -5.81 -36.62
C ILE A 12 -7.44 -6.22 -35.16
N ASN A 13 -8.37 -7.16 -34.98
CA ASN A 13 -8.73 -7.64 -33.64
C ASN A 13 -7.80 -8.72 -33.08
N LYS A 14 -7.06 -9.47 -33.92
CA LYS A 14 -6.10 -10.47 -33.41
C LYS A 14 -4.86 -9.84 -32.79
N SER A 15 -4.36 -8.71 -33.31
CA SER A 15 -3.22 -7.99 -32.72
C SER A 15 -3.54 -7.37 -31.36
N ARG A 16 -4.78 -6.93 -31.14
CA ARG A 16 -5.25 -6.40 -29.84
C ARG A 16 -5.52 -7.52 -28.82
N PHE A 17 -5.98 -8.68 -29.28
CA PHE A 17 -6.14 -9.88 -28.45
C PHE A 17 -4.77 -10.50 -28.07
N LEU A 18 -3.77 -10.43 -28.95
CA LEU A 18 -2.39 -10.87 -28.69
C LEU A 18 -1.61 -9.89 -27.79
N LEU A 19 -1.97 -8.61 -27.73
CA LEU A 19 -1.38 -7.66 -26.76
C LEU A 19 -1.98 -7.83 -25.36
N LEU A 20 -3.28 -8.14 -25.28
CA LEU A 20 -3.94 -8.56 -24.04
C LEU A 20 -3.41 -9.92 -23.57
N TYR A 21 -3.20 -10.89 -24.45
CA TYR A 21 -2.50 -12.13 -24.08
C TYR A 21 -1.00 -11.92 -23.85
N GLY A 22 -0.33 -10.95 -24.48
CA GLY A 22 1.10 -10.69 -24.28
C GLY A 22 1.42 -10.03 -22.94
N ILE A 23 0.55 -9.13 -22.45
CA ILE A 23 0.70 -8.49 -21.14
C ILE A 23 0.09 -9.36 -20.04
N LEU A 24 -0.99 -10.10 -20.31
CA LEU A 24 -1.57 -11.05 -19.36
C LEU A 24 -0.73 -12.34 -19.27
N LEU A 25 -0.10 -12.85 -20.35
CA LEU A 25 0.91 -13.93 -20.25
C LEU A 25 2.25 -13.45 -19.76
N ALA A 26 2.69 -12.20 -19.98
CA ALA A 26 3.90 -11.71 -19.31
C ALA A 26 3.69 -11.64 -17.78
N PHE A 27 2.49 -11.29 -17.33
CA PHE A 27 2.12 -11.37 -15.90
C PHE A 27 1.84 -12.80 -15.41
N LEU A 28 1.30 -13.69 -16.26
CA LEU A 28 1.10 -15.09 -15.90
C LEU A 28 2.41 -15.91 -15.95
N PHE A 29 3.38 -15.55 -16.79
CA PHE A 29 4.73 -16.14 -16.79
C PHE A 29 5.61 -15.61 -15.65
N LEU A 30 5.38 -14.38 -15.17
CA LEU A 30 6.00 -13.88 -13.92
C LEU A 30 5.37 -14.49 -12.66
N LEU A 31 4.21 -15.15 -12.78
CA LEU A 31 3.59 -15.96 -11.72
C LEU A 31 3.85 -17.47 -11.88
N LEU A 32 4.49 -17.91 -12.97
CA LEU A 32 4.86 -19.32 -13.22
C LEU A 32 6.37 -19.57 -13.29
N THR A 33 7.19 -18.53 -13.12
CA THR A 33 8.37 -18.66 -12.25
C THR A 33 7.89 -18.46 -10.81
N SER A 34 7.05 -19.34 -10.27
CA SER A 34 7.58 -20.47 -9.48
C SER A 34 9.07 -20.65 -9.71
N CYS A 35 9.88 -19.75 -9.14
CA CYS A 35 11.15 -20.21 -8.60
C CYS A 35 10.78 -21.45 -7.78
N SER A 36 11.38 -22.56 -8.18
CA SER A 36 11.61 -23.71 -7.33
C SER A 36 11.79 -23.25 -5.89
N ASN A 37 11.38 -24.11 -4.96
CA ASN A 37 11.76 -24.05 -3.55
C ASN A 37 13.30 -24.04 -3.38
N ASP A 38 13.96 -22.98 -3.80
CA ASP A 38 15.35 -22.66 -3.50
C ASP A 38 15.34 -21.61 -2.41
N ASN A 39 14.60 -21.89 -1.33
CA ASN A 39 15.25 -21.76 -0.04
C ASN A 39 16.42 -22.75 -0.14
N PRO A 40 17.70 -22.32 -0.15
CA PRO A 40 18.78 -23.27 -0.13
C PRO A 40 18.55 -24.20 1.05
N VAL A 41 18.20 -25.45 0.75
CA VAL A 41 18.08 -26.51 1.74
C VAL A 41 19.50 -26.88 2.08
N ASP A 42 20.07 -26.13 3.02
CA ASP A 42 21.40 -26.38 3.52
C ASP A 42 21.34 -27.71 4.27
N SER A 43 21.96 -28.74 3.70
CA SER A 43 22.02 -30.07 4.29
C SER A 43 22.97 -30.04 5.48
N GLY A 44 22.47 -29.62 6.65
CA GLY A 44 23.26 -29.61 7.89
C GLY A 44 22.67 -28.74 9.00
N GLY A 45 21.68 -29.27 9.71
CA GLY A 45 21.17 -28.71 10.98
C GLY A 45 19.65 -28.71 11.06
N ALA A 46 19.08 -29.13 12.20
CA ALA A 46 17.62 -29.14 12.45
C ALA A 46 17.02 -27.72 12.68
N ASN A 47 17.86 -26.69 12.69
CA ASN A 47 17.50 -25.33 13.04
C ASN A 47 16.99 -24.53 11.83
N ALA A 48 16.17 -23.53 12.08
CA ALA A 48 15.83 -22.52 11.10
C ALA A 48 16.85 -21.38 11.12
N LYS A 49 17.07 -20.73 9.98
CA LYS A 49 18.02 -19.63 9.80
C LYS A 49 17.28 -18.33 9.48
N VAL A 50 17.68 -17.23 10.12
CA VAL A 50 17.25 -15.86 9.79
C VAL A 50 18.47 -15.07 9.33
N THR A 51 18.41 -14.55 8.12
CA THR A 51 19.53 -13.87 7.46
C THR A 51 19.18 -12.41 7.16
N GLY A 52 20.16 -11.52 7.27
CA GLY A 52 19.97 -10.09 7.00
C GLY A 52 21.28 -9.32 6.92
N LYS A 53 21.15 -7.98 6.85
CA LYS A 53 22.25 -7.02 6.89
C LYS A 53 21.95 -5.92 7.90
N VAL A 54 22.95 -5.47 8.66
CA VAL A 54 22.87 -4.30 9.54
C VAL A 54 23.45 -3.10 8.83
N THR A 55 22.65 -2.04 8.65
CA THR A 55 23.07 -0.83 7.91
C THR A 55 23.05 0.44 8.79
N GLY A 56 22.59 0.32 10.04
CA GLY A 56 22.68 1.38 11.04
C GLY A 56 21.74 2.55 10.78
N ASP A 57 22.27 3.75 10.58
CA ASP A 57 21.45 4.97 10.43
C ASP A 57 21.09 5.27 8.97
N SER A 58 21.59 4.47 8.04
CA SER A 58 21.20 4.53 6.62
C SER A 58 19.80 3.92 6.43
N GLY A 59 18.79 4.78 6.37
CA GLY A 59 17.40 4.37 6.11
C GLY A 59 17.22 3.85 4.68
N LEU A 60 16.35 2.84 4.51
CA LEU A 60 16.12 2.12 3.24
C LEU A 60 15.39 2.95 2.18
N TYR A 61 14.63 3.97 2.59
CA TYR A 61 13.79 4.77 1.70
C TYR A 61 13.90 6.26 2.03
N LYS A 62 15.02 6.90 1.68
CA LYS A 62 15.03 8.38 1.55
C LYS A 62 14.15 8.88 0.39
N SER A 63 13.71 7.98 -0.50
CA SER A 63 13.25 8.25 -1.86
C SER A 63 11.74 8.48 -2.07
N LEU A 64 11.00 8.96 -1.07
CA LEU A 64 9.83 9.79 -1.37
C LEU A 64 10.23 11.25 -1.63
N GLN A 65 11.45 11.64 -1.21
CA GLN A 65 12.08 12.89 -1.61
C GLN A 65 13.13 12.60 -2.67
N LYS A 66 13.09 13.40 -3.73
CA LYS A 66 13.95 13.34 -4.91
C LYS A 66 15.42 13.14 -4.51
N SER A 67 16.00 11.96 -4.72
CA SER A 67 17.45 11.77 -4.63
C SER A 67 17.96 11.14 -5.92
N SER A 68 18.47 11.99 -6.81
CA SER A 68 19.28 11.63 -7.98
C SER A 68 20.70 11.21 -7.60
N GLY A 69 20.89 10.64 -6.40
CA GLY A 69 22.18 10.31 -5.84
C GLY A 69 22.35 8.81 -5.65
N THR A 70 23.46 8.27 -6.14
CA THR A 70 23.93 6.91 -5.87
C THR A 70 24.58 6.88 -4.48
N GLU A 71 23.80 7.03 -3.40
CA GLU A 71 24.32 6.78 -2.05
C GLU A 71 24.42 5.26 -1.84
N SER A 72 25.64 4.76 -1.59
CA SER A 72 25.85 3.37 -1.18
C SER A 72 25.51 3.22 0.30
N ILE A 73 24.67 2.24 0.61
CA ILE A 73 24.29 1.90 1.99
C ILE A 73 25.41 1.01 2.55
N GLN A 74 26.23 1.53 3.47
CA GLN A 74 27.31 0.75 4.08
C GLN A 74 26.81 -0.14 5.23
N GLY A 75 27.26 -1.39 5.23
CA GLY A 75 27.01 -2.33 6.32
C GLY A 75 27.84 -2.03 7.57
N ILE A 76 27.30 -2.37 8.74
CA ILE A 76 27.96 -2.23 10.04
C ILE A 76 28.63 -3.55 10.39
N SER A 77 29.97 -3.60 10.33
CA SER A 77 30.74 -4.77 10.74
C SER A 77 30.90 -4.91 12.26
N GLY A 78 30.96 -6.14 12.78
CA GLY A 78 31.19 -6.44 14.19
C GLY A 78 30.07 -6.00 15.13
N ALA A 79 28.83 -5.96 14.65
CA ALA A 79 27.65 -5.80 15.49
C ALA A 79 27.17 -7.17 15.98
N THR A 80 26.82 -7.26 17.26
CA THR A 80 26.25 -8.47 17.87
C THR A 80 24.78 -8.58 17.48
N VAL A 81 24.40 -9.68 16.84
CA VAL A 81 23.02 -9.94 16.37
C VAL A 81 22.42 -11.13 17.10
N ILE A 82 21.17 -10.97 17.53
CA ILE A 82 20.33 -12.03 18.10
C ILE A 82 18.97 -12.06 17.40
N LEU A 83 18.25 -13.17 17.55
CA LEU A 83 16.83 -13.27 17.24
C LEU A 83 16.04 -13.26 18.55
N ALA A 84 15.02 -12.41 18.63
CA ALA A 84 14.11 -12.34 19.77
C ALA A 84 12.65 -12.50 19.34
N GLN A 85 11.83 -12.99 20.25
CA GLN A 85 10.38 -13.04 20.09
C GLN A 85 9.74 -11.97 20.96
N VAL A 86 8.86 -11.17 20.37
CA VAL A 86 8.04 -10.19 21.07
C VAL A 86 7.03 -10.93 21.94
N GLN A 87 7.07 -10.69 23.25
CA GLN A 87 6.14 -11.24 24.22
C GLN A 87 4.89 -10.36 24.34
N ALA A 88 3.84 -10.87 24.98
CA ALA A 88 2.57 -10.14 25.15
C ALA A 88 2.70 -8.84 25.97
N ASP A 89 3.72 -8.75 26.83
CA ASP A 89 4.05 -7.54 27.59
C ASP A 89 4.97 -6.57 26.83
N GLY A 90 5.33 -6.90 25.58
CA GLY A 90 6.22 -6.11 24.73
C GLY A 90 7.71 -6.34 24.99
N SER A 91 8.06 -7.18 25.97
CA SER A 91 9.44 -7.58 26.20
C SER A 91 9.97 -8.45 25.05
N LEU A 92 11.28 -8.44 24.87
CA LEU A 92 11.96 -9.26 23.87
C LEU A 92 12.62 -10.45 24.54
N LYS A 93 12.13 -11.66 24.24
CA LYS A 93 12.74 -12.91 24.70
C LYS A 93 13.70 -13.42 23.64
N THR A 94 14.98 -13.59 23.95
CA THR A 94 15.95 -14.18 23.01
C THR A 94 15.56 -15.63 22.70
N VAL A 95 15.54 -15.96 21.40
CA VAL A 95 15.19 -17.29 20.86
C VAL A 95 16.21 -17.80 19.84
N SER A 96 17.24 -17.03 19.53
CA SER A 96 18.41 -17.53 18.80
C SER A 96 19.20 -18.51 19.66
N THR A 97 19.78 -19.55 19.05
CA THR A 97 20.63 -20.53 19.72
C THR A 97 21.93 -19.91 20.25
N GLN A 98 22.41 -18.86 19.57
CA GLN A 98 23.59 -18.09 19.93
C GLN A 98 23.49 -16.67 19.36
N SER A 99 24.27 -15.75 19.93
CA SER A 99 24.54 -14.46 19.29
C SER A 99 25.61 -14.61 18.20
N VAL A 100 25.48 -13.88 17.10
CA VAL A 100 26.50 -13.85 16.02
C VAL A 100 27.04 -12.44 15.83
N GLN A 101 28.18 -12.30 15.16
CA GLN A 101 28.72 -11.00 14.77
C GLN A 101 28.49 -10.77 13.27
N THR A 102 28.21 -9.53 12.89
CA THR A 102 28.15 -9.17 11.48
C THR A 102 29.53 -9.21 10.80
N ASP A 103 29.55 -9.62 9.54
CA ASP A 103 30.76 -9.62 8.70
C ASP A 103 31.19 -8.20 8.26
N LEU A 104 32.19 -8.09 7.38
CA LEU A 104 32.68 -6.79 6.87
C LEU A 104 31.62 -6.01 6.07
N ASN A 105 30.62 -6.69 5.51
CA ASN A 105 29.52 -6.11 4.76
C ASN A 105 28.27 -5.90 5.63
N GLY A 106 28.37 -6.11 6.94
CA GLY A 106 27.24 -6.03 7.87
C GLY A 106 26.27 -7.21 7.80
N SER A 107 26.59 -8.28 7.07
CA SER A 107 25.71 -9.44 6.92
C SER A 107 25.76 -10.34 8.16
N PHE A 108 24.66 -11.02 8.45
CA PHE A 108 24.57 -12.01 9.53
C PHE A 108 23.63 -13.16 9.15
N THR A 109 23.81 -14.30 9.81
CA THR A 109 22.87 -15.42 9.84
C THR A 109 22.75 -15.88 11.29
N VAL A 110 21.55 -15.81 11.86
CA VAL A 110 21.25 -16.34 13.20
C VAL A 110 20.40 -17.59 13.09
N GLU A 111 20.65 -18.56 13.96
CA GLU A 111 19.89 -19.81 14.01
C GLU A 111 18.89 -19.81 15.18
N THR A 112 17.77 -20.49 14.99
CA THR A 112 16.79 -20.76 16.05
C THR A 112 16.28 -22.19 15.97
N SER A 113 16.03 -22.79 17.14
CA SER A 113 15.42 -24.11 17.26
C SER A 113 13.89 -24.06 17.21
N LEU A 114 13.30 -22.87 17.04
CA LEU A 114 11.85 -22.73 16.93
C LEU A 114 11.33 -23.39 15.65
N SER A 115 10.22 -24.10 15.77
CA SER A 115 9.46 -24.67 14.67
C SER A 115 8.12 -23.94 14.56
N SER A 116 7.87 -23.24 13.45
CA SER A 116 6.63 -22.49 13.19
C SER A 116 6.44 -21.28 14.13
N ALA A 117 7.45 -20.40 14.18
CA ALA A 117 7.39 -19.19 14.99
C ALA A 117 7.04 -17.92 14.19
N GLN A 118 6.26 -17.05 14.84
CA GLN A 118 5.92 -15.70 14.40
C GLN A 118 6.29 -14.69 15.50
N ASN A 119 6.07 -13.40 15.24
CA ASN A 119 6.37 -12.29 16.14
C ASN A 119 7.86 -12.16 16.47
N LEU A 120 8.70 -12.39 15.47
CA LEU A 120 10.14 -12.40 15.60
C LEU A 120 10.73 -11.05 15.19
N VAL A 121 11.75 -10.65 15.93
CA VAL A 121 12.51 -9.41 15.73
C VAL A 121 14.00 -9.74 15.78
N VAL A 122 14.72 -9.33 14.76
CA VAL A 122 16.18 -9.29 14.80
C VAL A 122 16.60 -8.08 15.62
N VAL A 123 17.55 -8.26 16.54
CA VAL A 123 18.14 -7.17 17.31
C VAL A 123 19.65 -7.17 17.08
N ALA A 124 20.18 -6.05 16.60
CA ALA A 124 21.60 -5.82 16.41
C ALA A 124 22.10 -4.75 17.40
N THR A 125 23.27 -4.97 18.01
CA THR A 125 23.88 -4.05 18.98
C THR A 125 25.36 -3.82 18.67
N LYS A 126 25.80 -2.57 18.76
CA LYS A 126 27.22 -2.20 18.64
C LYS A 126 27.52 -0.98 19.50
N GLY A 127 28.32 -1.16 20.55
CA GLY A 127 28.51 -0.12 21.56
C GLY A 127 27.17 0.26 22.22
N ALA A 128 26.82 1.54 22.23
CA ALA A 128 25.56 2.04 22.77
C ALA A 128 24.38 1.96 21.76
N SER A 129 24.65 1.65 20.49
CA SER A 129 23.62 1.64 19.45
C SER A 129 22.88 0.30 19.41
N GLN A 130 21.58 0.36 19.18
CA GLN A 130 20.72 -0.80 18.97
C GLN A 130 19.82 -0.55 17.76
N TRP A 131 19.73 -1.54 16.87
CA TRP A 131 18.85 -1.52 15.71
C TRP A 131 18.02 -2.79 15.65
N LYS A 132 16.80 -2.70 15.11
CA LYS A 132 15.85 -3.82 15.06
C LYS A 132 15.22 -3.95 13.68
N ALA A 133 14.75 -5.15 13.36
CA ALA A 133 13.88 -5.39 12.20
C ALA A 133 12.91 -6.53 12.49
N VAL A 134 11.65 -6.39 12.06
CA VAL A 134 10.64 -7.46 12.17
C VAL A 134 10.93 -8.53 11.11
N VAL A 135 10.71 -9.80 11.45
CA VAL A 135 10.70 -10.93 10.52
C VAL A 135 9.25 -11.26 10.21
N TYR A 136 8.72 -10.82 9.06
CA TYR A 136 7.31 -11.09 8.70
C TYR A 136 7.06 -12.51 8.20
N SER A 137 8.11 -13.26 7.88
CA SER A 137 8.00 -14.66 7.43
C SER A 137 7.81 -15.58 8.62
N GLU A 138 6.93 -16.57 8.48
CA GLU A 138 6.86 -17.67 9.44
C GLU A 138 8.18 -18.47 9.39
N VAL A 139 8.84 -18.62 10.54
CA VAL A 139 10.10 -19.38 10.63
C VAL A 139 9.78 -20.86 10.83
N LYS A 140 10.08 -21.67 9.82
CA LYS A 140 9.90 -23.13 9.83
C LYS A 140 11.24 -23.84 10.00
N SER A 141 11.25 -25.00 10.65
CA SER A 141 12.46 -25.82 10.76
C SER A 141 13.05 -26.10 9.38
N ASN A 142 14.38 -26.10 9.29
CA ASN A 142 15.13 -26.32 8.04
C ASN A 142 14.79 -25.31 6.92
N SER A 143 14.37 -24.08 7.29
CA SER A 143 14.17 -23.00 6.33
C SER A 143 15.13 -21.84 6.61
N THR A 144 15.48 -21.12 5.54
CA THR A 144 16.12 -19.81 5.64
C THR A 144 15.07 -18.76 5.34
N VAL A 145 14.92 -17.78 6.22
CA VAL A 145 14.09 -16.60 5.98
C VAL A 145 14.93 -15.33 6.07
N TYR A 146 14.42 -14.25 5.47
CA TYR A 146 15.09 -12.97 5.39
C TYR A 146 14.37 -11.94 6.25
N CYS A 147 15.14 -11.02 6.84
CA CYS A 147 14.60 -9.79 7.42
C CYS A 147 14.96 -8.59 6.54
N GLN A 148 14.22 -7.48 6.72
CA GLN A 148 14.64 -6.20 6.16
C GLN A 148 16.03 -5.78 6.70
N PRO A 149 16.77 -4.94 5.97
CA PRO A 149 18.01 -4.36 6.48
C PRO A 149 17.79 -3.65 7.82
N VAL A 150 18.58 -4.02 8.81
CA VAL A 150 18.44 -3.62 10.21
C VAL A 150 19.02 -2.21 10.39
N ASN A 151 18.13 -1.22 10.54
CA ASN A 151 18.47 0.20 10.62
C ASN A 151 17.49 1.00 11.49
N THR A 152 17.66 2.31 11.57
CA THR A 152 16.80 3.22 12.34
C THR A 152 15.33 3.22 11.90
N GLN A 153 15.06 3.04 10.60
CA GLN A 153 13.70 2.97 10.09
C GLN A 153 13.03 1.66 10.48
N THR A 154 13.68 0.52 10.27
CA THR A 154 13.14 -0.79 10.66
C THR A 154 13.08 -0.95 12.18
N THR A 155 13.88 -0.17 12.93
CA THR A 155 13.77 -0.07 14.38
C THR A 155 12.44 0.57 14.78
N ALA A 156 12.04 1.66 14.13
CA ALA A 156 10.73 2.25 14.34
C ALA A 156 9.59 1.27 13.98
N HIS A 157 9.77 0.46 12.92
CA HIS A 157 8.80 -0.59 12.56
C HIS A 157 8.66 -1.64 13.67
N ALA A 158 9.79 -2.17 14.15
CA ALA A 158 9.81 -3.16 15.22
C ALA A 158 9.20 -2.61 16.51
N ASP A 159 9.48 -1.34 16.84
CA ASP A 159 8.94 -0.69 18.03
C ASP A 159 7.41 -0.51 17.96
N VAL A 160 6.88 -0.09 16.81
CA VAL A 160 5.42 0.00 16.58
C VAL A 160 4.80 -1.40 16.58
N TYR A 161 5.45 -2.37 15.95
CA TYR A 161 4.99 -3.75 15.94
C TYR A 161 4.88 -4.34 17.36
N SER A 162 5.85 -4.08 18.23
CA SER A 162 5.76 -4.48 19.63
C SER A 162 4.54 -3.87 20.33
N GLN A 163 4.21 -2.60 20.07
CA GLN A 163 3.00 -1.97 20.62
C GLN A 163 1.69 -2.58 20.08
N ILE A 164 1.68 -3.02 18.82
CA ILE A 164 0.55 -3.74 18.22
C ILE A 164 0.36 -5.10 18.91
N VAL A 165 1.46 -5.82 19.20
CA VAL A 165 1.40 -7.09 19.94
C VAL A 165 0.89 -6.86 21.36
N VAL A 166 1.43 -5.87 22.08
CA VAL A 166 1.01 -5.51 23.46
C VAL A 166 -0.47 -5.19 23.56
N SER A 167 -1.01 -4.49 22.56
CA SER A 167 -2.43 -4.11 22.51
C SER A 167 -3.36 -5.23 22.01
N GLY A 168 -2.82 -6.43 21.76
CA GLY A 168 -3.59 -7.58 21.25
C GLY A 168 -4.06 -7.41 19.80
N GLN A 169 -3.47 -6.46 19.05
CA GLN A 169 -3.86 -6.12 17.67
C GLN A 169 -3.00 -6.84 16.62
N GLY A 170 -2.13 -7.78 17.03
CA GLY A 170 -1.20 -8.49 16.14
C GLY A 170 -1.86 -9.31 15.01
N SER A 171 -3.11 -9.73 15.19
CA SER A 171 -3.91 -10.39 14.15
C SER A 171 -4.76 -9.43 13.32
N THR A 172 -4.87 -8.17 13.74
CA THR A 172 -5.70 -7.14 13.10
C THR A 172 -4.86 -6.29 12.15
N VAL A 173 -3.66 -5.86 12.56
CA VAL A 173 -2.77 -5.07 11.71
C VAL A 173 -1.92 -5.99 10.86
N SER A 174 -2.00 -5.84 9.54
CA SER A 174 -1.20 -6.65 8.62
C SER A 174 0.26 -6.17 8.58
N SER A 175 1.19 -7.08 8.28
CA SER A 175 2.59 -6.73 7.98
C SER A 175 2.72 -5.80 6.78
N ALA A 176 1.75 -5.82 5.86
CA ALA A 176 1.72 -4.92 4.73
C ALA A 176 1.45 -3.48 5.17
N ASP A 177 0.50 -3.27 6.08
CA ASP A 177 0.16 -1.92 6.58
C ASP A 177 1.36 -1.28 7.29
N LEU A 178 2.09 -2.05 8.10
CA LEU A 178 3.32 -1.61 8.76
C LEU A 178 4.36 -1.13 7.75
N GLN A 179 4.64 -1.92 6.72
CA GLN A 179 5.64 -1.57 5.71
C GLN A 179 5.20 -0.42 4.80
N MET A 180 3.90 -0.26 4.57
CA MET A 180 3.36 0.79 3.71
C MET A 180 3.31 2.16 4.41
N TYR A 181 2.95 2.22 5.69
CA TYR A 181 2.67 3.49 6.36
C TYR A 181 3.82 4.00 7.22
N LEU A 182 4.77 3.15 7.59
CA LEU A 182 5.93 3.58 8.37
C LEU A 182 7.09 4.02 7.45
N THR A 183 6.86 5.11 6.72
CA THR A 183 7.88 5.77 5.90
C THR A 183 9.02 6.33 6.74
N SER A 184 10.08 6.81 6.10
CA SER A 184 11.24 7.40 6.78
C SER A 184 10.90 8.64 7.60
N SER A 185 9.94 9.47 7.14
CA SER A 185 9.44 10.62 7.91
C SER A 185 8.70 10.17 9.16
N VAL A 186 7.82 9.17 9.05
CA VAL A 186 7.12 8.56 10.19
C VAL A 186 8.10 7.93 11.18
N ALA A 187 9.10 7.20 10.69
CA ALA A 187 10.14 6.61 11.54
C ALA A 187 10.93 7.67 12.32
N ALA A 188 11.23 8.82 11.71
CA ALA A 188 11.87 9.94 12.41
C ALA A 188 10.99 10.48 13.55
N GLN A 189 9.68 10.58 13.36
CA GLN A 189 8.74 10.97 14.42
C GLN A 189 8.68 9.94 15.55
N ILE A 190 8.70 8.64 15.20
CA ILE A 190 8.70 7.53 16.18
C ILE A 190 9.99 7.53 17.01
N ASN A 191 11.14 7.71 16.35
CA ASN A 191 12.43 7.66 17.03
C ASN A 191 12.69 8.87 17.91
N SER A 192 12.06 10.02 17.62
CA SER A 192 12.19 11.25 18.41
C SER A 192 11.19 11.39 19.55
N SER A 193 10.20 10.48 19.67
CA SER A 193 9.15 10.57 20.68
C SER A 193 8.82 9.21 21.30
N THR A 194 8.82 9.15 22.64
CA THR A 194 8.48 7.94 23.40
C THR A 194 7.01 7.54 23.25
N THR A 195 6.11 8.51 23.03
CA THR A 195 4.66 8.26 22.87
C THR A 195 4.27 7.99 21.42
N ALA A 196 5.08 8.40 20.44
CA ALA A 196 4.73 8.24 19.02
C ALA A 196 4.57 6.76 18.64
N LYS A 197 5.32 5.85 19.25
CA LYS A 197 5.24 4.39 19.02
C LYS A 197 3.82 3.85 19.22
N SER A 198 3.24 4.12 20.40
CA SER A 198 1.88 3.65 20.73
C SER A 198 0.82 4.40 19.93
N GLN A 199 1.00 5.70 19.68
CA GLN A 199 0.08 6.48 18.85
C GLN A 199 -0.01 5.97 17.41
N PHE A 200 1.13 5.67 16.76
CA PHE A 200 1.14 5.09 15.42
C PHE A 200 0.57 3.66 15.39
N ALA A 201 0.81 2.85 16.43
CA ALA A 201 0.18 1.55 16.58
C ALA A 201 -1.35 1.65 16.65
N SER A 202 -1.88 2.60 17.42
CA SER A 202 -3.32 2.87 17.48
C SER A 202 -3.89 3.36 16.15
N CYS A 203 -3.15 4.19 15.39
CA CYS A 203 -3.57 4.62 14.06
C CYS A 203 -3.70 3.43 13.09
N LEU A 204 -2.71 2.54 13.08
CA LEU A 204 -2.71 1.31 12.26
C LEU A 204 -3.85 0.37 12.65
N ALA A 205 -4.07 0.15 13.94
CA ALA A 205 -5.16 -0.68 14.43
C ALA A 205 -6.54 -0.11 14.03
N SER A 206 -6.73 1.21 14.19
CA SER A 206 -7.96 1.89 13.77
C SER A 206 -8.22 1.73 12.27
N GLU A 207 -7.21 1.98 11.44
CA GLU A 207 -7.29 1.81 9.99
C GLU A 207 -7.65 0.38 9.60
N SER A 208 -6.97 -0.62 10.17
CA SER A 208 -7.20 -2.04 9.86
C SER A 208 -8.58 -2.51 10.32
N GLN A 209 -9.04 -2.07 11.49
CA GLN A 209 -10.39 -2.36 11.99
C GLN A 209 -11.46 -1.78 11.07
N VAL A 210 -11.31 -0.51 10.67
CA VAL A 210 -12.26 0.14 9.75
C VAL A 210 -12.24 -0.53 8.38
N ARG A 211 -11.08 -0.90 7.85
CA ARG A 211 -10.96 -1.61 6.56
C ARG A 211 -11.68 -2.95 6.60
N THR A 212 -11.48 -3.74 7.65
CA THR A 212 -12.14 -5.04 7.82
C THR A 212 -13.67 -4.90 7.94
N GLN A 213 -14.15 -3.97 8.77
CA GLN A 213 -15.60 -3.72 8.92
C GLN A 213 -16.24 -3.14 7.65
N ALA A 214 -15.54 -2.26 6.94
CA ALA A 214 -16.01 -1.72 5.68
C ALA A 214 -16.08 -2.80 4.61
N SER A 215 -15.09 -3.71 4.56
CA SER A 215 -15.06 -4.80 3.58
C SER A 215 -16.31 -5.68 3.64
N SER A 216 -16.74 -6.05 4.86
CA SER A 216 -17.93 -6.87 5.08
C SER A 216 -19.26 -6.11 5.01
N HIS A 217 -19.22 -4.78 4.92
CA HIS A 217 -20.43 -3.96 4.77
C HIS A 217 -21.12 -4.25 3.43
N THR A 218 -22.45 -4.29 3.43
CA THR A 218 -23.27 -4.69 2.27
C THR A 218 -23.02 -3.90 1.00
N TYR A 219 -22.63 -2.61 1.13
CA TYR A 219 -22.22 -1.77 0.00
C TYR A 219 -21.00 -2.33 -0.75
N PHE A 220 -20.00 -2.87 -0.04
CA PHE A 220 -18.77 -3.39 -0.64
C PHE A 220 -18.87 -4.88 -0.94
N GLY A 221 -19.61 -5.63 -0.11
CA GLY A 221 -19.99 -7.01 -0.37
C GLY A 221 -18.82 -7.98 -0.47
N ILE A 222 -17.68 -7.69 0.19
CA ILE A 222 -16.52 -8.59 0.17
C ILE A 222 -16.78 -9.73 1.14
N SER A 223 -16.73 -10.97 0.64
CA SER A 223 -16.91 -12.15 1.47
C SER A 223 -15.71 -12.38 2.40
N SER A 224 -15.92 -13.15 3.48
CA SER A 224 -14.83 -13.56 4.36
C SER A 224 -13.73 -14.34 3.63
N SER A 225 -14.08 -15.14 2.61
CA SER A 225 -13.09 -15.87 1.80
C SER A 225 -12.27 -14.94 0.94
N GLN A 226 -12.88 -13.93 0.31
CA GLN A 226 -12.15 -12.91 -0.45
C GLN A 226 -11.23 -12.11 0.47
N LEU A 227 -11.72 -11.69 1.64
CA LEU A 227 -10.91 -10.99 2.64
C LEU A 227 -9.69 -11.81 3.05
N GLN A 228 -9.86 -13.10 3.32
CA GLN A 228 -8.75 -13.99 3.65
C GLN A 228 -7.76 -14.14 2.49
N THR A 229 -8.23 -14.31 1.25
CA THR A 229 -7.36 -14.36 0.06
C THR A 229 -6.55 -13.08 -0.09
N MET A 230 -7.17 -11.91 0.09
CA MET A 230 -6.48 -10.63 -0.01
C MET A 230 -5.41 -10.49 1.07
N GLU A 231 -5.75 -10.73 2.34
CA GLU A 231 -4.79 -10.55 3.45
C GLU A 231 -3.63 -11.56 3.36
N ASN A 232 -3.89 -12.80 2.93
CA ASN A 232 -2.84 -13.78 2.66
C ASN A 232 -1.88 -13.32 1.55
N ALA A 233 -2.41 -12.82 0.43
CA ALA A 233 -1.60 -12.32 -0.68
C ALA A 233 -0.81 -11.05 -0.28
N ARG A 234 -1.38 -10.17 0.55
CA ARG A 234 -0.67 -9.00 1.10
C ARG A 234 0.43 -9.40 2.08
N ALA A 235 0.21 -10.42 2.89
CA ALA A 235 1.24 -10.99 3.76
C ALA A 235 2.38 -11.65 2.95
N GLN A 236 2.05 -12.36 1.87
CA GLN A 236 3.05 -12.93 0.95
C GLN A 236 3.86 -11.83 0.23
N ALA A 237 3.20 -10.78 -0.25
CA ALA A 237 3.87 -9.62 -0.84
C ALA A 237 4.84 -8.96 0.16
N SER A 238 4.45 -8.88 1.43
CA SER A 238 5.28 -8.39 2.52
C SER A 238 6.53 -9.24 2.75
N VAL A 239 6.40 -10.56 2.70
CA VAL A 239 7.52 -11.51 2.80
C VAL A 239 8.45 -11.40 1.59
N ALA A 240 7.89 -11.38 0.38
CA ALA A 240 8.66 -11.24 -0.85
C ALA A 240 9.46 -9.92 -0.87
N PHE A 241 8.85 -8.83 -0.41
CA PHE A 241 9.53 -7.54 -0.31
C PHE A 241 10.75 -7.58 0.61
N GLN A 242 10.64 -8.20 1.79
CA GLN A 242 11.81 -8.38 2.67
C GLN A 242 12.94 -9.15 2.00
N ALA A 243 12.60 -10.23 1.29
CA ALA A 243 13.58 -11.03 0.58
C ALA A 243 14.27 -10.23 -0.53
N SER A 244 13.52 -9.42 -1.30
CA SER A 244 14.08 -8.54 -2.33
C SER A 244 15.03 -7.51 -1.74
N LEU A 245 14.66 -6.89 -0.61
CA LEU A 245 15.52 -5.91 0.06
C LEU A 245 16.81 -6.54 0.58
N HIS A 246 16.84 -7.81 0.96
CA HIS A 246 18.09 -8.47 1.32
C HIS A 246 19.09 -8.49 0.15
N SER A 247 18.60 -8.82 -1.05
CA SER A 247 19.42 -8.86 -2.28
C SER A 247 19.79 -7.47 -2.81
N HIS A 248 18.98 -6.44 -2.54
CA HIS A 248 19.14 -5.10 -3.09
C HIS A 248 19.44 -4.00 -2.06
N ALA A 249 19.78 -4.37 -0.82
CA ALA A 249 19.97 -3.46 0.31
C ALA A 249 20.98 -2.32 0.06
N GLU A 250 21.85 -2.47 -0.93
CA GLU A 250 22.99 -1.59 -1.18
C GLU A 250 22.65 -0.40 -2.11
N SER A 251 21.47 -0.41 -2.73
CA SER A 251 21.04 0.59 -3.71
C SER A 251 19.68 1.19 -3.36
N GLN A 252 19.68 2.50 -3.10
CA GLN A 252 18.44 3.26 -2.85
C GLN A 252 17.46 3.19 -4.03
N SER A 253 17.96 3.14 -5.27
CA SER A 253 17.10 3.04 -6.46
C SER A 253 16.44 1.67 -6.57
N SER A 254 17.18 0.60 -6.28
CA SER A 254 16.68 -0.77 -6.26
C SER A 254 15.68 -0.98 -5.12
N ALA A 255 15.98 -0.52 -3.91
CA ALA A 255 15.04 -0.56 -2.78
C ALA A 255 13.73 0.20 -3.07
N SER A 256 13.82 1.34 -3.79
CA SER A 256 12.63 2.08 -4.23
C SER A 256 11.80 1.32 -5.26
N GLN A 257 12.47 0.59 -6.16
CA GLN A 257 11.80 -0.26 -7.15
C GLN A 257 11.12 -1.44 -6.47
N ASP A 258 11.80 -2.10 -5.53
CA ASP A 258 11.23 -3.20 -4.75
C ASP A 258 9.99 -2.74 -3.97
N PHE A 259 10.01 -1.52 -3.40
CA PHE A 259 8.85 -0.97 -2.72
C PHE A 259 7.68 -0.72 -3.68
N ARG A 260 7.93 -0.23 -4.91
CA ARG A 260 6.88 -0.09 -5.93
C ARG A 260 6.32 -1.44 -6.35
N THR A 261 7.16 -2.46 -6.51
CA THR A 261 6.73 -3.84 -6.81
C THR A 261 5.86 -4.38 -5.67
N PHE A 262 6.26 -4.16 -4.42
CA PHE A 262 5.47 -4.51 -3.24
C PHE A 262 4.11 -3.83 -3.24
N GLN A 263 4.05 -2.52 -3.49
CA GLN A 263 2.79 -1.78 -3.59
C GLN A 263 1.87 -2.35 -4.68
N GLN A 264 2.42 -2.67 -5.86
CA GLN A 264 1.67 -3.29 -6.95
C GLN A 264 1.16 -4.68 -6.58
N ALA A 265 1.96 -5.49 -5.89
CA ALA A 265 1.54 -6.81 -5.42
C ALA A 265 0.39 -6.71 -4.39
N CYS A 266 0.43 -5.72 -3.49
CA CYS A 266 -0.68 -5.44 -2.58
C CYS A 266 -1.97 -5.02 -3.30
N ILE A 267 -1.86 -4.28 -4.41
CA ILE A 267 -3.03 -3.92 -5.24
C ILE A 267 -3.55 -5.16 -5.98
N ALA A 268 -2.65 -5.96 -6.55
CA ALA A 268 -2.99 -7.19 -7.26
C ALA A 268 -3.67 -8.23 -6.35
N ALA A 269 -3.41 -8.22 -5.05
CA ALA A 269 -4.11 -9.05 -4.07
C ALA A 269 -5.63 -8.88 -4.14
N TYR A 270 -6.13 -7.66 -4.36
CA TYR A 270 -7.56 -7.38 -4.49
C TYR A 270 -8.13 -7.95 -5.79
N THR A 271 -7.47 -7.71 -6.92
CA THR A 271 -7.93 -8.23 -8.21
C THR A 271 -7.88 -9.76 -8.26
N ASN A 272 -6.88 -10.38 -7.63
CA ASN A 272 -6.76 -11.84 -7.52
C ASN A 272 -7.87 -12.44 -6.65
N ALA A 273 -8.43 -11.67 -5.71
CA ALA A 273 -9.61 -12.03 -4.94
C ALA A 273 -10.93 -11.63 -5.63
N SER A 274 -10.89 -11.28 -6.92
CA SER A 274 -12.05 -10.80 -7.69
C SER A 274 -12.70 -9.53 -7.13
N VAL A 275 -11.95 -8.72 -6.38
CA VAL A 275 -12.37 -7.41 -5.91
C VAL A 275 -11.91 -6.36 -6.91
N LYS A 276 -12.85 -5.52 -7.36
CA LYS A 276 -12.55 -4.47 -8.33
C LYS A 276 -11.69 -3.36 -7.72
N LEU A 277 -10.86 -2.73 -8.53
CA LEU A 277 -9.91 -1.70 -8.07
C LEU A 277 -10.61 -0.47 -7.50
N GLU A 278 -11.77 -0.08 -8.03
CA GLU A 278 -12.58 1.00 -7.46
C GLU A 278 -13.10 0.67 -6.05
N THR A 279 -13.47 -0.60 -5.80
CA THR A 279 -13.90 -1.06 -4.47
C THR A 279 -12.73 -0.97 -3.49
N TYR A 280 -11.55 -1.40 -3.92
CA TYR A 280 -10.32 -1.28 -3.13
C TYR A 280 -9.98 0.19 -2.81
N ALA A 281 -9.97 1.08 -3.81
CA ALA A 281 -9.68 2.49 -3.59
C ALA A 281 -10.70 3.15 -2.64
N LYS A 282 -11.99 2.83 -2.78
CA LYS A 282 -13.05 3.29 -1.86
C LYS A 282 -12.83 2.78 -0.43
N LEU A 283 -12.48 1.51 -0.25
CA LEU A 283 -12.18 0.93 1.07
C LEU A 283 -10.98 1.61 1.73
N LEU A 284 -9.90 1.80 0.97
CA LEU A 284 -8.70 2.49 1.45
C LEU A 284 -9.01 3.95 1.78
N ARG A 285 -9.91 4.61 1.06
CA ARG A 285 -10.36 5.97 1.42
C ARG A 285 -11.10 5.98 2.77
N VAL A 286 -11.98 5.01 3.02
CA VAL A 286 -12.69 4.91 4.31
C VAL A 286 -11.70 4.64 5.44
N SER A 287 -10.78 3.69 5.28
CA SER A 287 -9.83 3.33 6.34
C SER A 287 -8.76 4.40 6.56
N SER A 288 -8.25 5.04 5.51
CA SER A 288 -7.28 6.14 5.62
C SER A 288 -7.86 7.33 6.39
N ARG A 289 -9.17 7.60 6.28
CA ARG A 289 -9.81 8.62 7.11
C ARG A 289 -9.76 8.29 8.59
N ALA A 290 -9.94 7.03 8.97
CA ALA A 290 -9.81 6.60 10.36
C ALA A 290 -8.37 6.79 10.85
N TYR A 291 -7.38 6.41 10.03
CA TYR A 291 -5.96 6.65 10.31
C TYR A 291 -5.66 8.14 10.58
N ILE A 292 -6.12 9.03 9.68
CA ILE A 292 -5.91 10.48 9.79
C ILE A 292 -6.64 11.08 10.99
N THR A 293 -7.85 10.60 11.27
CA THR A 293 -8.62 11.08 12.43
C THR A 293 -7.94 10.68 13.74
N GLN A 294 -7.43 9.45 13.81
CA GLN A 294 -6.68 8.97 14.97
C GLN A 294 -5.35 9.72 15.14
N SER A 295 -4.66 10.05 14.05
CA SER A 295 -3.39 10.79 14.11
C SER A 295 -3.55 12.26 14.49
N ALA A 296 -4.77 12.83 14.45
CA ALA A 296 -5.04 14.21 14.86
C ALA A 296 -4.76 14.48 16.36
N GLN A 297 -4.64 13.41 17.17
CA GLN A 297 -4.26 13.49 18.59
C GLN A 297 -2.74 13.58 18.82
N MET A 298 -1.94 13.50 17.75
CA MET A 298 -0.49 13.54 17.79
C MET A 298 0.04 14.98 17.66
N SER A 299 1.36 15.17 17.77
CA SER A 299 1.98 16.46 17.45
C SER A 299 1.71 16.86 15.99
N SER A 300 1.74 18.15 15.67
CA SER A 300 1.48 18.62 14.30
C SER A 300 2.44 18.02 13.26
N SER A 301 3.71 17.78 13.63
CA SER A 301 4.69 17.12 12.77
C SER A 301 4.36 15.64 12.55
N ALA A 302 3.94 14.94 13.61
CA ALA A 302 3.57 13.53 13.53
C ALA A 302 2.24 13.32 12.79
N TYR A 303 1.25 14.17 13.04
CA TYR A 303 0.01 14.24 12.27
C TYR A 303 0.30 14.44 10.79
N PHE A 304 1.16 15.42 10.45
CA PHE A 304 1.55 15.67 9.07
C PHE A 304 2.24 14.45 8.42
N SER A 305 3.24 13.84 9.08
CA SER A 305 3.91 12.64 8.53
C SER A 305 2.95 11.46 8.37
N ALA A 306 2.03 11.26 9.31
CA ALA A 306 0.98 10.25 9.24
C ALA A 306 0.06 10.49 8.03
N SER A 307 -0.47 11.70 7.88
CA SER A 307 -1.33 12.09 6.76
C SER A 307 -0.62 11.97 5.42
N GLN A 308 0.63 12.43 5.33
CA GLN A 308 1.43 12.30 4.11
C GLN A 308 1.59 10.83 3.71
N SER A 309 2.00 9.97 4.63
CA SER A 309 2.29 8.57 4.33
C SER A 309 1.06 7.82 3.80
N ILE A 310 -0.09 7.97 4.46
CA ILE A 310 -1.31 7.30 4.03
C ILE A 310 -1.86 7.89 2.72
N SER A 311 -1.74 9.20 2.51
CA SER A 311 -2.19 9.86 1.27
C SER A 311 -1.36 9.45 0.06
N VAL A 312 -0.04 9.23 0.19
CA VAL A 312 0.78 8.69 -0.91
C VAL A 312 0.25 7.33 -1.35
N TYR A 313 -0.07 6.44 -0.40
CA TYR A 313 -0.58 5.12 -0.72
C TYR A 313 -2.00 5.17 -1.33
N LEU A 314 -2.88 5.98 -0.76
CA LEU A 314 -4.21 6.22 -1.30
C LEU A 314 -4.16 6.76 -2.74
N ALA A 315 -3.22 7.66 -3.05
CA ALA A 315 -3.04 8.17 -4.41
C ALA A 315 -2.67 7.07 -5.42
N VAL A 316 -1.85 6.10 -5.03
CA VAL A 316 -1.53 4.94 -5.89
C VAL A 316 -2.77 4.09 -6.15
N ALA A 317 -3.59 3.83 -5.13
CA ALA A 317 -4.84 3.08 -5.28
C ALA A 317 -5.86 3.80 -6.18
N ILE A 318 -6.04 5.11 -5.98
CA ILE A 318 -6.91 5.96 -6.80
C ILE A 318 -6.47 5.93 -8.26
N ARG A 319 -5.16 6.08 -8.51
CA ARG A 319 -4.61 6.00 -9.87
C ARG A 319 -4.95 4.66 -10.53
N SER A 320 -4.66 3.54 -9.87
CA SER A 320 -4.92 2.21 -10.43
C SER A 320 -6.41 1.98 -10.72
N ALA A 321 -7.30 2.45 -9.85
CA ALA A 321 -8.75 2.39 -10.09
C ALA A 321 -9.18 3.30 -11.25
N ALA A 322 -8.65 4.52 -11.34
CA ALA A 322 -8.96 5.45 -12.42
C ALA A 322 -8.49 4.91 -13.78
N GLU A 323 -7.27 4.39 -13.86
CA GLU A 323 -6.74 3.74 -15.07
C GLU A 323 -7.66 2.62 -15.55
N SER A 324 -8.09 1.73 -14.65
CA SER A 324 -9.07 0.67 -14.97
C SER A 324 -10.36 1.25 -15.55
N LYS A 325 -10.91 2.30 -14.96
CA LYS A 325 -12.18 2.90 -15.39
C LYS A 325 -12.09 3.68 -16.69
N PHE A 326 -10.96 4.34 -16.95
CA PHE A 326 -10.69 4.96 -18.23
C PHE A 326 -10.54 3.92 -19.35
N GLN A 327 -9.88 2.80 -19.07
CA GLN A 327 -9.78 1.70 -20.01
C GLN A 327 -11.16 1.10 -20.33
N GLU A 328 -11.98 0.85 -19.31
CA GLU A 328 -13.38 0.40 -19.47
C GLU A 328 -14.23 1.40 -20.28
N ALA A 329 -13.99 2.70 -20.10
CA ALA A 329 -14.65 3.76 -20.85
C ALA A 329 -14.17 3.91 -22.31
N GLY A 330 -13.17 3.13 -22.73
CA GLY A 330 -12.63 3.17 -24.10
C GLY A 330 -11.62 4.27 -24.36
N ALA A 331 -10.89 4.72 -23.34
CA ALA A 331 -9.80 5.69 -23.48
C ALA A 331 -8.72 5.20 -24.46
N SER A 332 -8.19 6.10 -25.29
CA SER A 332 -7.03 5.79 -26.14
C SER A 332 -5.74 5.80 -25.32
N SER A 333 -4.65 5.30 -25.91
CA SER A 333 -3.31 5.34 -25.30
C SER A 333 -2.87 6.74 -24.87
N ALA A 334 -3.28 7.78 -25.60
CA ALA A 334 -2.97 9.17 -25.24
C ALA A 334 -3.70 9.61 -23.97
N GLN A 335 -4.99 9.30 -23.83
CA GLN A 335 -5.74 9.61 -22.60
C GLN A 335 -5.27 8.75 -21.43
N MET A 336 -4.99 7.47 -21.65
CA MET A 336 -4.40 6.59 -20.63
C MET A 336 -3.07 7.16 -20.12
N SER A 337 -2.18 7.59 -21.02
CA SER A 337 -0.90 8.21 -20.64
C SER A 337 -1.08 9.49 -19.82
N ALA A 338 -2.08 10.31 -20.17
CA ALA A 338 -2.40 11.54 -19.42
C ALA A 338 -2.89 11.23 -18.00
N VAL A 339 -3.79 10.24 -17.85
CA VAL A 339 -4.32 9.82 -16.54
C VAL A 339 -3.24 9.17 -15.67
N THR A 340 -2.41 8.29 -16.24
CA THR A 340 -1.26 7.70 -15.54
C THR A 340 -0.30 8.78 -15.06
N SER A 341 0.02 9.75 -15.92
CA SER A 341 0.91 10.87 -15.57
C SER A 341 0.33 11.74 -14.46
N ALA A 342 -0.98 11.99 -14.47
CA ALA A 342 -1.67 12.72 -13.41
C ALA A 342 -1.58 11.97 -12.07
N GLY A 343 -1.77 10.65 -12.06
CA GLY A 343 -1.65 9.84 -10.85
C GLY A 343 -0.21 9.77 -10.32
N VAL A 344 0.79 9.65 -11.20
CA VAL A 344 2.21 9.73 -10.80
C VAL A 344 2.52 11.09 -10.19
N THR A 345 2.00 12.17 -10.79
CA THR A 345 2.17 13.53 -10.27
C THR A 345 1.50 13.70 -8.92
N LEU A 346 0.29 13.16 -8.72
CA LEU A 346 -0.40 13.18 -7.43
C LEU A 346 0.47 12.57 -6.32
N SER A 347 0.93 11.33 -6.51
CA SER A 347 1.76 10.64 -5.51
C SER A 347 3.08 11.39 -5.24
N ALA A 348 3.73 11.92 -6.28
CA ALA A 348 4.98 12.67 -6.15
C ALA A 348 4.77 14.01 -5.42
N SER A 349 3.70 14.74 -5.72
CA SER A 349 3.36 16.00 -5.06
C SER A 349 3.03 15.81 -3.58
N ILE A 350 2.30 14.75 -3.22
CA ILE A 350 2.03 14.41 -1.81
C ILE A 350 3.33 14.03 -1.09
N ALA A 351 4.16 13.21 -1.73
CA ALA A 351 5.46 12.79 -1.19
C ALA A 351 6.42 13.97 -0.95
N GLY A 352 6.37 14.99 -1.82
CA GLY A 352 7.14 16.22 -1.70
C GLY A 352 6.48 17.33 -0.88
N ALA A 353 5.25 17.12 -0.38
CA ALA A 353 4.55 18.11 0.42
C ALA A 353 5.28 18.36 1.74
N THR A 354 5.12 19.57 2.27
CA THR A 354 5.59 20.00 3.60
C THR A 354 4.44 20.46 4.50
N THR A 355 3.22 20.55 3.95
CA THR A 355 2.01 20.96 4.67
C THR A 355 0.80 20.14 4.22
N ILE A 356 -0.24 20.06 5.06
CA ILE A 356 -1.53 19.45 4.70
C ILE A 356 -2.21 20.19 3.53
N GLY A 357 -2.05 21.52 3.46
CA GLY A 357 -2.58 22.31 2.34
C GLY A 357 -2.05 21.84 0.98
N GLN A 358 -0.75 21.58 0.89
CA GLN A 358 -0.14 21.06 -0.34
C GLN A 358 -0.60 19.64 -0.71
N ILE A 359 -0.92 18.80 0.29
CA ILE A 359 -1.55 17.49 0.02
C ILE A 359 -2.92 17.70 -0.62
N ASN A 360 -3.73 18.62 -0.10
CA ASN A 360 -5.05 18.93 -0.65
C ASN A 360 -4.95 19.53 -2.07
N ASP A 361 -4.00 20.43 -2.31
CA ASP A 361 -3.76 21.03 -3.62
C ASP A 361 -3.37 19.97 -4.66
N ALA A 362 -2.56 18.98 -4.27
CA ALA A 362 -2.19 17.87 -5.14
C ALA A 362 -3.43 17.07 -5.59
N TYR A 363 -4.37 16.78 -4.68
CA TYR A 363 -5.63 16.14 -5.06
C TYR A 363 -6.51 17.01 -5.96
N VAL A 364 -6.55 18.33 -5.74
CA VAL A 364 -7.31 19.25 -6.61
C VAL A 364 -6.73 19.26 -8.04
N GLN A 365 -5.41 19.26 -8.19
CA GLN A 365 -4.77 19.16 -9.51
C GLN A 365 -5.08 17.83 -10.21
N TYR A 366 -5.04 16.73 -9.47
CA TYR A 366 -5.41 15.41 -9.98
C TYR A 366 -6.87 15.37 -10.43
N HIS A 367 -7.78 15.84 -9.58
CA HIS A 367 -9.21 15.98 -9.87
C HIS A 367 -9.45 16.70 -11.19
N ASN A 368 -8.89 17.91 -11.34
CA ASN A 368 -9.06 18.72 -12.56
C ASN A 368 -8.62 17.97 -13.82
N THR A 369 -7.50 17.26 -13.73
CA THR A 369 -6.96 16.49 -14.86
C THR A 369 -7.84 15.28 -15.20
N VAL A 370 -8.28 14.52 -14.20
CA VAL A 370 -9.16 13.36 -14.40
C VAL A 370 -10.51 13.78 -14.97
N VAL A 371 -11.15 14.81 -14.43
CA VAL A 371 -12.44 15.30 -14.95
C VAL A 371 -12.29 15.81 -16.38
N ALA A 372 -11.20 16.51 -16.70
CA ALA A 372 -10.91 16.95 -18.07
C ALA A 372 -10.76 15.76 -19.03
N GLN A 373 -9.98 14.73 -18.68
CA GLN A 373 -9.82 13.54 -19.51
C GLN A 373 -11.12 12.74 -19.64
N MET A 374 -11.92 12.65 -18.57
CA MET A 374 -13.22 11.99 -18.59
C MET A 374 -14.16 12.65 -19.60
N LYS A 375 -14.18 13.99 -19.65
CA LYS A 375 -14.94 14.75 -20.66
C LYS A 375 -14.47 14.51 -22.09
N VAL A 376 -13.18 14.25 -22.30
CA VAL A 376 -12.65 13.92 -23.63
C VAL A 376 -13.08 12.52 -24.05
N VAL A 377 -12.93 11.54 -23.16
CA VAL A 377 -13.27 10.13 -23.44
C VAL A 377 -14.78 9.94 -23.61
N LEU A 378 -15.59 10.63 -22.80
CA LEU A 378 -17.04 10.54 -22.78
C LEU A 378 -17.68 11.83 -23.28
N SER A 379 -17.20 12.32 -24.42
CA SER A 379 -17.51 13.64 -24.98
C SER A 379 -18.99 13.92 -25.19
N ALA A 380 -19.79 12.90 -25.51
CA ALA A 380 -21.25 13.01 -25.61
C ALA A 380 -21.91 13.51 -24.31
N TYR A 381 -21.27 13.31 -23.16
CA TYR A 381 -21.78 13.69 -21.84
C TYR A 381 -20.96 14.79 -21.17
N ALA A 382 -20.04 15.46 -21.89
CA ALA A 382 -19.11 16.42 -21.30
C ALA A 382 -19.80 17.55 -20.51
N SER A 383 -20.91 18.09 -21.02
CA SER A 383 -21.71 19.11 -20.31
C SER A 383 -22.34 18.55 -19.04
N LEU A 384 -22.92 17.34 -19.11
CA LEU A 384 -23.52 16.68 -17.95
C LEU A 384 -22.48 16.35 -16.88
N ILE A 385 -21.29 15.90 -17.29
CA ILE A 385 -20.14 15.69 -16.39
C ILE A 385 -19.77 16.99 -15.67
N THR A 386 -19.78 18.14 -16.36
CA THR A 386 -19.54 19.45 -15.73
C THR A 386 -20.57 19.75 -14.65
N THR A 387 -21.85 19.56 -14.96
CA THR A 387 -22.95 19.81 -14.03
C THR A 387 -22.87 18.89 -12.81
N LEU A 388 -22.61 17.61 -13.02
CA LEU A 388 -22.45 16.63 -11.94
C LEU A 388 -21.29 17.00 -11.02
N ASP A 389 -20.13 17.32 -11.60
CA ASP A 389 -18.94 17.68 -10.83
C ASP A 389 -19.15 18.96 -10.01
N ALA A 390 -19.81 19.97 -10.60
CA ALA A 390 -20.21 21.19 -9.91
C ALA A 390 -21.20 20.90 -8.75
N ASN A 391 -22.18 20.01 -8.96
CA ASN A 391 -23.14 19.63 -7.92
C ASN A 391 -22.49 18.86 -6.77
N ILE A 392 -21.48 18.04 -7.06
CA ILE A 392 -20.72 17.32 -6.02
C ILE A 392 -19.95 18.31 -5.14
N ASN A 393 -19.32 19.30 -5.76
CA ASN A 393 -18.42 20.25 -5.10
C ASN A 393 -19.08 21.58 -4.65
N ALA A 394 -20.38 21.76 -4.90
CA ALA A 394 -21.12 22.93 -4.43
C ALA A 394 -21.08 23.06 -2.89
N ALA A 395 -21.30 24.27 -2.37
CA ALA A 395 -21.25 24.55 -0.93
C ALA A 395 -22.22 23.70 -0.09
N ALA A 396 -23.35 23.30 -0.66
CA ALA A 396 -24.32 22.35 -0.08
C ALA A 396 -24.39 21.03 -0.88
N GLY A 397 -23.33 20.72 -1.62
CA GLY A 397 -23.22 19.56 -2.49
C GLY A 397 -22.97 18.25 -1.74
N VAL A 398 -22.85 17.17 -2.50
CA VAL A 398 -22.66 15.81 -1.96
C VAL A 398 -21.43 15.71 -1.05
N LYS A 399 -20.36 16.43 -1.38
CA LYS A 399 -19.14 16.48 -0.57
C LYS A 399 -19.30 17.26 0.74
N ALA A 400 -20.08 18.34 0.74
CA ALA A 400 -20.39 19.09 1.95
C ALA A 400 -21.16 18.20 2.95
N ASN A 401 -22.11 17.40 2.45
CA ASN A 401 -22.86 16.44 3.26
C ASN A 401 -21.96 15.35 3.86
N LEU A 402 -20.97 14.84 3.09
CA LEU A 402 -19.96 13.92 3.61
C LEU A 402 -19.19 14.55 4.78
N ASN A 403 -18.73 15.79 4.64
CA ASN A 403 -17.97 16.48 5.69
C ASN A 403 -18.81 16.67 6.97
N VAL A 404 -20.08 17.06 6.84
CA VAL A 404 -21.02 17.15 7.98
C VAL A 404 -21.18 15.80 8.66
N ALA A 405 -21.39 14.73 7.89
CA ALA A 405 -21.54 13.38 8.43
C ALA A 405 -20.26 12.89 9.15
N LEU A 406 -19.08 13.17 8.59
CA LEU A 406 -17.80 12.81 9.20
C LEU A 406 -17.52 13.62 10.48
N SER A 407 -17.88 14.89 10.54
CA SER A 407 -17.75 15.70 11.75
C SER A 407 -18.64 15.20 12.90
N GLY A 408 -19.76 14.55 12.58
CA GLY A 408 -20.66 13.93 13.56
C GLY A 408 -20.40 12.45 13.82
N ALA A 409 -19.42 11.82 13.16
CA ALA A 409 -19.18 10.38 13.29
C ALA A 409 -18.42 10.06 14.60
N LEU A 410 -19.05 9.27 15.47
CA LEU A 410 -18.52 8.84 16.77
C LEU A 410 -18.18 7.35 16.81
N SER A 411 -18.53 6.59 15.77
CA SER A 411 -18.26 5.15 15.67
C SER A 411 -17.77 4.75 14.28
N THR A 412 -17.10 3.60 14.20
CA THR A 412 -16.67 3.01 12.93
C THR A 412 -17.83 2.79 11.95
N SER A 413 -18.99 2.37 12.44
CA SER A 413 -20.17 2.19 11.59
C SER A 413 -20.66 3.52 11.00
N GLN A 414 -20.66 4.60 11.76
CA GLN A 414 -21.02 5.93 11.27
C GLN A 414 -20.01 6.44 10.23
N PHE A 415 -18.71 6.17 10.40
CA PHE A 415 -17.68 6.46 9.38
C PHE A 415 -17.97 5.74 8.06
N ILE A 416 -18.26 4.44 8.13
CA ILE A 416 -18.57 3.63 6.94
C ILE A 416 -19.86 4.13 6.27
N SER A 417 -20.90 4.42 7.06
CA SER A 417 -22.18 4.96 6.55
C SER A 417 -22.01 6.31 5.86
N ALA A 418 -21.16 7.21 6.39
CA ALA A 418 -20.89 8.51 5.76
C ALA A 418 -20.32 8.34 4.34
N TYR A 419 -19.30 7.51 4.17
CA TYR A 419 -18.68 7.27 2.87
C TYR A 419 -19.59 6.49 1.90
N THR A 420 -20.26 5.44 2.37
CA THR A 420 -21.18 4.67 1.51
C THR A 420 -22.39 5.49 1.07
N SER A 421 -22.86 6.42 1.90
CA SER A 421 -23.89 7.41 1.53
C SER A 421 -23.37 8.39 0.49
N PHE A 422 -22.15 8.90 0.66
CA PHE A 422 -21.48 9.76 -0.32
C PHE A 422 -21.36 9.06 -1.69
N TYR A 423 -20.85 7.82 -1.72
CA TYR A 423 -20.72 7.07 -2.97
C TYR A 423 -22.09 6.78 -3.62
N SER A 424 -23.08 6.39 -2.83
CA SER A 424 -24.45 6.15 -3.32
C SER A 424 -25.10 7.41 -3.86
N ALA A 425 -24.89 8.57 -3.23
CA ALA A 425 -25.43 9.85 -3.67
C ALA A 425 -24.85 10.30 -5.01
N ILE A 426 -23.55 10.08 -5.24
CA ILE A 426 -22.94 10.32 -6.56
C ILE A 426 -23.55 9.38 -7.60
N ALA A 427 -23.62 8.08 -7.31
CA ALA A 427 -24.19 7.09 -8.23
C ALA A 427 -25.63 7.42 -8.62
N ALA A 428 -26.48 7.78 -7.64
CA ALA A 428 -27.85 8.22 -7.89
C ALA A 428 -27.92 9.47 -8.76
N SER A 429 -27.08 10.48 -8.47
CA SER A 429 -27.01 11.73 -9.25
C SER A 429 -26.63 11.47 -10.71
N VAL A 430 -25.63 10.60 -10.95
CA VAL A 430 -25.23 10.20 -12.30
C VAL A 430 -26.34 9.43 -13.00
N GLN A 431 -26.95 8.45 -12.34
CA GLN A 431 -28.03 7.63 -12.91
C GLN A 431 -29.24 8.45 -13.33
N THR A 432 -29.61 9.48 -12.55
CA THR A 432 -30.71 10.39 -12.88
C THR A 432 -30.33 11.37 -13.99
N THR A 433 -29.09 11.84 -14.03
CA THR A 433 -28.64 12.86 -15.00
C THR A 433 -28.36 12.27 -16.38
N LEU A 434 -27.82 11.05 -16.46
CA LEU A 434 -27.38 10.42 -17.71
C LEU A 434 -28.49 9.56 -18.33
N THR A 435 -29.61 10.18 -18.71
CA THR A 435 -30.67 9.48 -19.43
C THR A 435 -30.18 9.02 -20.80
N GLY A 436 -30.30 7.71 -21.10
CA GLY A 436 -29.90 7.14 -22.39
C GLY A 436 -28.44 6.67 -22.49
N ALA A 437 -27.63 6.85 -21.45
CA ALA A 437 -26.28 6.30 -21.40
C ALA A 437 -26.30 4.78 -21.15
N SER A 438 -25.29 4.07 -21.68
CA SER A 438 -25.14 2.65 -21.40
C SER A 438 -24.74 2.40 -19.95
N GLY A 439 -25.00 1.20 -19.42
CA GLY A 439 -24.59 0.84 -18.06
C GLY A 439 -23.08 0.99 -17.82
N VAL A 440 -22.27 0.72 -18.84
CA VAL A 440 -20.81 0.93 -18.79
C VAL A 440 -20.47 2.42 -18.66
N GLN A 441 -21.12 3.29 -19.44
CA GLN A 441 -20.89 4.73 -19.38
C GLN A 441 -21.31 5.33 -18.03
N VAL A 442 -22.48 4.94 -17.52
CA VAL A 442 -22.97 5.36 -16.19
C VAL A 442 -22.00 4.90 -15.10
N SER A 443 -21.55 3.64 -15.16
CA SER A 443 -20.57 3.07 -14.23
C SER A 443 -19.24 3.84 -14.28
N SER A 444 -18.65 4.03 -15.47
CA SER A 444 -17.37 4.74 -15.61
C SER A 444 -17.46 6.19 -15.10
N ILE A 445 -18.52 6.93 -15.42
CA ILE A 445 -18.69 8.32 -14.95
C ILE A 445 -18.87 8.36 -13.43
N THR A 446 -19.69 7.47 -12.88
CA THR A 446 -19.89 7.36 -11.43
C THR A 446 -18.57 7.13 -10.70
N GLU A 447 -17.82 6.11 -11.12
CA GLU A 447 -16.60 5.73 -10.43
C GLU A 447 -15.49 6.77 -10.60
N LEU A 448 -15.32 7.34 -11.80
CA LEU A 448 -14.33 8.39 -12.02
C LEU A 448 -14.65 9.67 -11.25
N LEU A 449 -15.93 10.07 -11.14
CA LEU A 449 -16.32 11.20 -10.29
C LEU A 449 -16.10 10.92 -8.81
N ILE A 450 -16.39 9.71 -8.34
CA ILE A 450 -16.09 9.32 -6.95
C ILE A 450 -14.58 9.40 -6.70
N LEU A 451 -13.76 8.75 -7.54
CA LEU A 451 -12.30 8.69 -7.42
C LEU A 451 -11.66 10.09 -7.48
N ALA A 452 -12.10 10.95 -8.40
CA ALA A 452 -11.61 12.32 -8.52
C ALA A 452 -11.94 13.19 -7.30
N ASN A 453 -12.96 12.83 -6.52
CA ASN A 453 -13.42 13.57 -5.35
C ASN A 453 -13.02 12.92 -4.01
N MET A 454 -12.06 11.98 -4.01
CA MET A 454 -11.55 11.30 -2.80
C MET A 454 -10.44 12.07 -2.05
N ASN A 455 -10.50 13.39 -1.98
CA ASN A 455 -9.57 14.19 -1.16
C ASN A 455 -10.00 14.28 0.30
#